data_AF-A0A5Q0JTS3-F1
#
_entry.id   AF-A0A5Q0JTS3-F1
#
_cell.length_a   1.000
_cell.length_b   1.000
_cell.length_c   1.000
_cell.angle_alpha   90.00
_cell.angle_beta   90.00
_cell.angle_gamma   90.00
#
_symmetry.space_group_name_H-M   'P 1'
#
loop_
_entity.id
_entity.type
_entity.pdbx_description
1 polymer ?
#
loop_
_entity_poly.entity_id
_entity_poly.type
_entity_poly.pdbx_seq_one_letter_code
_entity_poly.pdbx_strand_id
1 'polypeptide(L)'
;MSDEKNFSDNLDDKTDKAKEGAKKAGDKAGEFAQGAKEKAKDFAEEAKETASEFTESAKETFGSGENKKVLAGILAILLGSLGVHKFILGYNKEGIILLVTTLVLGTVTCGFGAGLTYLVGLVEGIIYLTKSDEDFYNTYQVGKKPWF
;
A
#
# COMPACT_ATOMS: atom_id res chain seq x y z
N MET A 1 66.27 -28.34 -32.16
CA MET A 1 66.37 -27.25 -31.17
C MET A 1 65.60 -25.97 -31.57
N SER A 2 65.11 -25.84 -32.82
CA SER A 2 64.43 -24.62 -33.29
C SER A 2 62.89 -24.69 -33.28
N ASP A 3 62.32 -25.90 -33.26
CA ASP A 3 60.87 -26.11 -33.36
C ASP A 3 60.12 -25.95 -32.02
N GLU A 4 60.74 -26.24 -30.87
CA GLU A 4 60.13 -26.06 -29.53
C GLU A 4 60.01 -24.58 -29.12
N LYS A 5 60.91 -23.71 -29.61
CA LYS A 5 60.92 -22.28 -29.27
C LYS A 5 59.80 -21.50 -29.95
N ASN A 6 59.51 -21.80 -31.22
CA ASN A 6 58.40 -21.17 -31.96
C ASN A 6 57.02 -21.56 -31.41
N PHE A 7 56.91 -22.76 -30.86
CA PHE A 7 55.64 -23.24 -30.31
C PHE A 7 55.31 -22.57 -28.97
N SER A 8 56.32 -22.32 -28.12
CA SER A 8 56.12 -21.61 -26.84
C SER A 8 55.79 -20.13 -27.05
N ASP A 9 56.51 -19.41 -27.92
CA ASP A 9 56.25 -17.98 -28.19
C ASP A 9 54.83 -17.73 -28.74
N ASN A 10 54.28 -18.66 -29.53
CA ASN A 10 52.92 -18.57 -30.07
C ASN A 10 51.84 -18.93 -29.02
N LEU A 11 52.20 -19.76 -28.03
CA LEU A 11 51.34 -20.06 -26.89
C LEU A 11 51.24 -18.86 -25.95
N ASP A 12 52.34 -18.19 -25.66
CA ASP A 12 52.37 -17.04 -24.75
C ASP A 12 51.58 -15.84 -25.30
N ASP A 13 51.73 -15.51 -26.59
CA ASP A 13 50.96 -14.42 -27.23
C ASP A 13 49.44 -14.68 -27.22
N LYS A 14 49.00 -15.91 -27.53
CA LYS A 14 47.58 -16.27 -27.45
C LYS A 14 47.04 -16.20 -26.03
N THR A 15 47.87 -16.56 -25.06
CA THR A 15 47.50 -16.55 -23.64
C THR A 15 47.37 -15.11 -23.11
N ASP A 16 48.25 -14.21 -23.53
CA ASP A 16 48.18 -12.79 -23.14
C ASP A 16 47.01 -12.06 -23.81
N LYS A 17 46.74 -12.31 -25.10
CA LYS A 17 45.52 -11.78 -25.75
C LYS A 17 44.24 -12.30 -25.10
N ALA A 18 44.22 -13.57 -24.67
CA ALA A 18 43.07 -14.15 -23.97
C ALA A 18 42.87 -13.49 -22.59
N LYS A 19 43.95 -13.24 -21.84
CA LYS A 19 43.90 -12.54 -20.55
C LYS A 19 43.44 -11.09 -20.70
N GLU A 20 43.91 -10.38 -21.72
CA GLU A 20 43.52 -8.99 -21.96
C GLU A 20 42.04 -8.89 -22.35
N GLY A 21 41.56 -9.81 -23.22
CA GLY A 21 40.15 -9.91 -23.58
C GLY A 21 39.25 -10.24 -22.40
N ALA A 22 39.66 -11.17 -21.53
CA ALA A 22 38.94 -11.50 -20.31
C ALA A 22 38.87 -10.32 -19.33
N LYS A 23 39.97 -9.57 -19.18
CA LYS A 23 40.03 -8.38 -18.32
C LYS A 23 39.07 -7.28 -18.80
N LYS A 24 39.11 -6.96 -20.11
CA LYS A 24 38.20 -5.97 -20.72
C LYS A 24 36.73 -6.35 -20.62
N ALA A 25 36.42 -7.65 -20.76
CA ALA A 25 35.06 -8.15 -20.60
C ALA A 25 34.59 -8.06 -19.14
N GLY A 26 35.48 -8.37 -18.19
CA GLY A 26 35.23 -8.22 -16.75
C GLY A 26 34.98 -6.77 -16.34
N ASP A 27 35.81 -5.83 -16.83
CA ASP A 27 35.68 -4.40 -16.53
C ASP A 27 34.33 -3.84 -17.03
N LYS A 28 33.93 -4.16 -18.28
CA LYS A 28 32.62 -3.76 -18.82
C LYS A 28 31.45 -4.39 -18.08
N ALA A 29 31.57 -5.66 -17.68
CA ALA A 29 30.53 -6.32 -16.89
C ALA A 29 30.39 -5.67 -15.50
N GLY A 30 31.50 -5.27 -14.90
CA GLY A 30 31.54 -4.51 -13.64
C GLY A 30 30.83 -3.16 -13.77
N GLU A 31 31.14 -2.40 -14.81
CA GLU A 31 30.52 -1.09 -15.07
C GLU A 31 29.00 -1.21 -15.28
N PHE A 32 28.56 -2.21 -16.04
CA PHE A 32 27.13 -2.45 -16.28
C PHE A 32 26.39 -2.88 -15.01
N ALA A 33 27.00 -3.78 -14.22
CA ALA A 33 26.43 -4.22 -12.94
C ALA A 33 26.35 -3.07 -11.93
N GLN A 34 27.33 -2.18 -11.92
CA GLN A 34 27.37 -1.02 -11.04
C GLN A 34 26.30 0.00 -11.44
N GLY A 35 26.15 0.31 -12.73
CA GLY A 35 25.08 1.17 -13.23
C GLY A 35 23.68 0.62 -12.98
N ALA A 36 23.48 -0.70 -13.12
CA ALA A 36 22.21 -1.35 -12.78
C ALA A 36 21.91 -1.27 -11.28
N LYS A 37 22.92 -1.42 -10.42
CA LYS A 37 22.78 -1.33 -8.96
C LYS A 37 22.49 0.10 -8.50
N GLU A 38 23.09 1.09 -9.15
CA GLU A 38 22.85 2.51 -8.86
C GLU A 38 21.43 2.90 -9.25
N LYS A 39 21.00 2.56 -10.47
CA LYS A 39 19.60 2.77 -10.92
C LYS A 39 18.57 2.09 -10.04
N ALA A 40 18.84 0.88 -9.57
CA ALA A 40 17.95 0.17 -8.66
C ALA A 40 17.87 0.84 -7.28
N LYS A 41 18.98 1.43 -6.80
CA LYS A 41 18.98 2.19 -5.55
C LYS A 41 18.21 3.49 -5.67
N ASP A 42 18.43 4.25 -6.75
CA ASP A 42 17.73 5.51 -6.98
C ASP A 42 16.21 5.29 -7.05
N PHE A 43 15.77 4.27 -7.78
CA PHE A 43 14.35 3.92 -7.87
C PHE A 43 13.77 3.46 -6.51
N ALA A 44 14.55 2.73 -5.71
CA ALA A 44 14.12 2.29 -4.40
C ALA A 44 14.04 3.44 -3.39
N GLU A 45 14.97 4.41 -3.45
CA GLU A 45 14.92 5.64 -2.66
C GLU A 45 13.71 6.49 -3.04
N GLU A 46 13.46 6.72 -4.34
CA GLU A 46 12.32 7.51 -4.81
C GLU A 46 10.97 6.87 -4.43
N ALA A 47 10.86 5.55 -4.57
CA ALA A 47 9.68 4.80 -4.14
C ALA A 47 9.48 4.87 -2.62
N LYS A 48 10.57 4.81 -1.85
CA LYS A 48 10.53 4.91 -0.40
C LYS A 48 10.13 6.31 0.04
N GLU A 49 10.71 7.35 -0.56
CA GLU A 49 10.41 8.75 -0.30
C GLU A 49 8.92 9.04 -0.55
N THR A 50 8.41 8.66 -1.72
CA THR A 50 6.99 8.78 -2.10
C THR A 50 6.08 8.06 -1.10
N ALA A 51 6.45 6.85 -0.65
CA ALA A 51 5.67 6.11 0.34
C ALA A 51 5.68 6.78 1.73
N SER A 52 6.82 7.35 2.15
CA SER A 52 6.90 8.12 3.39
C SER A 52 6.08 9.40 3.33
N GLU A 53 6.16 10.18 2.25
CA GLU A 53 5.36 11.40 2.06
C GLU A 53 3.86 11.10 2.06
N PHE A 54 3.43 10.03 1.39
CA PHE A 54 2.04 9.59 1.40
C PHE A 54 1.60 9.17 2.82
N THR A 55 2.44 8.43 3.54
CA THR A 55 2.13 7.98 4.90
C THR A 55 2.06 9.16 5.87
N GLU A 56 2.94 10.15 5.73
CA GLU A 56 2.95 11.35 6.56
C GLU A 56 1.74 12.23 6.28
N SER A 57 1.42 12.46 5.01
CA SER A 57 0.22 13.19 4.58
C SER A 57 -1.07 12.49 5.05
N ALA A 58 -1.11 11.16 4.96
CA ALA A 58 -2.22 10.36 5.48
C ALA A 58 -2.28 10.42 7.02
N LYS A 59 -1.14 10.44 7.71
CA LYS A 59 -1.10 10.55 9.18
C LYS A 59 -1.48 11.95 9.66
N GLU A 60 -1.13 13.00 8.93
CA GLU A 60 -1.59 14.36 9.24
C GLU A 60 -3.12 14.46 9.05
N THR A 61 -3.61 13.99 7.90
CA THR A 61 -5.03 14.07 7.51
C THR A 61 -5.94 13.14 8.33
N PHE A 62 -5.48 11.91 8.62
CA PHE A 62 -6.28 10.86 9.24
C PHE A 62 -5.75 10.39 10.61
N GLY A 63 -4.52 10.73 10.98
CA GLY A 63 -3.84 10.29 12.19
C GLY A 63 -3.86 11.31 13.34
N SER A 64 -4.63 12.38 13.21
CA SER A 64 -5.05 13.21 14.35
C SER A 64 -5.90 12.34 15.28
N GLY A 65 -5.22 11.64 16.21
CA GLY A 65 -5.72 10.52 17.01
C GLY A 65 -6.92 10.79 17.91
N GLU A 66 -7.48 11.99 17.87
CA GLU A 66 -8.67 12.40 18.62
C GLU A 66 -9.94 12.35 17.75
N ASN A 67 -9.86 12.57 16.43
CA ASN A 67 -11.03 12.68 15.58
C ASN A 67 -11.06 11.65 14.45
N LYS A 68 -11.63 10.49 14.75
CA LYS A 68 -11.90 9.40 13.78
C LYS A 68 -12.96 9.75 12.72
N LYS A 69 -13.40 11.01 12.66
CA LYS A 69 -14.52 11.51 11.86
C LYS A 69 -14.33 11.25 10.38
N VAL A 70 -13.23 11.75 9.83
CA VAL A 70 -12.93 11.67 8.40
C VAL A 70 -12.78 10.21 7.98
N LEU A 71 -12.03 9.43 8.78
CA LEU A 71 -11.84 8.01 8.55
C LEU A 71 -13.16 7.23 8.58
N ALA A 72 -13.98 7.44 9.61
CA ALA A 72 -15.28 6.78 9.74
C ALA A 72 -16.25 7.20 8.62
N GLY A 73 -16.24 8.48 8.21
CA GLY A 73 -17.08 9.00 7.14
C GLY A 73 -16.73 8.42 5.76
N ILE A 74 -15.45 8.41 5.39
CA ILE A 74 -14.99 7.84 4.12
C ILE A 74 -15.25 6.32 4.08
N LEU A 75 -14.94 5.61 5.17
CA LEU A 75 -15.18 4.17 5.25
C LEU A 75 -16.68 3.83 5.22
N ALA A 76 -17.54 4.71 5.74
CA ALA A 76 -18.98 4.55 5.64
C ALA A 76 -19.49 4.77 4.21
N ILE A 77 -18.85 5.64 3.42
CA ILE A 77 -19.21 5.83 1.99
C ILE A 77 -18.72 4.64 1.15
N LEU A 78 -17.47 4.23 1.30
CA LEU A 78 -16.86 3.20 0.46
C LEU A 78 -17.24 1.77 0.88
N LEU A 79 -17.30 1.51 2.20
CA LEU A 79 -17.54 0.20 2.80
C LEU A 79 -18.74 0.20 3.77
N GLY A 80 -19.69 1.12 3.58
CA GLY A 80 -20.88 1.26 4.44
C GLY A 80 -21.78 0.03 4.46
N SER A 81 -21.91 -0.66 3.33
CA SER A 81 -22.68 -1.91 3.24
C SER A 81 -22.09 -3.02 4.12
N LEU A 82 -20.79 -3.00 4.37
CA LEU A 82 -20.10 -3.96 5.24
C LEU A 82 -20.09 -3.54 6.72
N GLY A 83 -20.42 -2.28 7.02
CA GLY A 83 -20.42 -1.75 8.39
C GLY A 83 -19.03 -1.48 8.97
N VAL A 84 -17.99 -1.40 8.13
CA VAL A 84 -16.58 -1.25 8.57
C VAL A 84 -16.40 0.02 9.43
N HIS A 85 -17.08 1.11 9.08
CA HIS A 85 -17.04 2.39 9.81
C HIS A 85 -17.43 2.27 11.29
N LYS A 86 -18.29 1.31 11.65
CA LYS A 86 -18.70 1.03 13.04
C LYS A 86 -17.57 0.43 13.87
N PHE A 87 -16.74 -0.42 13.26
CA PHE A 87 -15.62 -1.07 13.94
C PHE A 87 -14.55 -0.06 14.34
N ILE A 88 -14.28 0.96 13.51
CA ILE A 88 -13.31 2.03 13.82
C ILE A 88 -13.72 2.82 15.06
N LEU A 89 -15.03 3.02 15.26
CA LEU A 89 -15.59 3.72 16.42
C LEU A 89 -15.70 2.83 17.66
N GLY A 90 -15.39 1.53 17.55
CA GLY A 90 -15.46 0.57 18.66
C GLY A 90 -16.83 -0.07 18.84
N TYR A 91 -17.75 0.11 17.89
CA TYR A 91 -19.08 -0.50 17.85
C TYR A 91 -19.04 -1.88 17.20
N ASN A 92 -18.25 -2.79 17.78
CA ASN A 92 -18.04 -4.13 17.23
C ASN A 92 -19.35 -4.93 17.11
N LYS A 93 -20.27 -4.76 18.06
CA LYS A 93 -21.56 -5.49 18.03
C LYS A 93 -22.42 -5.02 16.87
N GLU A 94 -22.53 -3.71 16.71
CA GLU A 94 -23.31 -3.04 15.67
C GLU A 94 -22.72 -3.30 14.29
N GLY A 95 -21.39 -3.26 14.15
CA GLY A 95 -20.70 -3.62 12.93
C GLY A 95 -20.97 -5.06 12.50
N ILE A 96 -20.95 -6.02 13.44
CA ILE A 96 -21.29 -7.41 13.16
C ILE A 96 -22.77 -7.55 12.78
N ILE A 97 -23.68 -6.85 13.48
CA ILE A 97 -25.10 -6.86 13.13
C ILE A 97 -25.31 -6.37 11.70
N LEU A 98 -24.66 -5.26 11.31
CA LEU A 98 -24.75 -4.70 9.96
C LEU A 98 -24.17 -5.66 8.91
N LEU A 99 -23.03 -6.27 9.20
CA LEU A 99 -22.39 -7.26 8.33
C LEU A 99 -23.27 -8.50 8.12
N VAL A 100 -23.80 -9.08 9.21
CA VAL A 100 -24.69 -10.24 9.15
C VAL A 100 -26.00 -9.88 8.47
N THR A 101 -26.54 -8.69 8.72
CA THR A 101 -27.77 -8.20 8.08
C THR A 101 -27.56 -8.05 6.58
N THR A 102 -26.47 -7.39 6.15
CA THR A 102 -26.12 -7.27 4.73
C THR A 102 -25.85 -8.64 4.11
N LEU A 103 -25.20 -9.57 4.81
CA LEU A 103 -24.94 -10.90 4.29
C LEU A 103 -26.26 -11.68 4.13
N VAL A 104 -27.09 -11.77 5.17
CA VAL A 104 -28.34 -12.54 5.16
C VAL A 104 -29.36 -11.90 4.21
N LEU A 105 -29.66 -10.61 4.33
CA LEU A 105 -30.59 -9.95 3.41
C LEU A 105 -30.00 -9.83 2.00
N GLY A 106 -28.70 -9.63 1.86
CA GLY A 106 -28.02 -9.59 0.56
C GLY A 106 -28.09 -10.94 -0.15
N THR A 107 -27.80 -12.04 0.53
CA THR A 107 -27.83 -13.38 -0.10
C THR A 107 -29.25 -13.89 -0.32
N VAL A 108 -30.17 -13.63 0.61
CA VAL A 108 -31.57 -14.10 0.50
C VAL A 108 -32.34 -13.32 -0.57
N THR A 109 -32.04 -12.03 -0.74
CA THR A 109 -32.76 -11.14 -1.66
C THR A 109 -32.00 -10.88 -2.96
N CYS A 110 -31.05 -11.75 -3.34
CA CYS A 110 -30.23 -11.64 -4.55
C CYS A 110 -29.56 -10.26 -4.74
N GLY A 111 -29.01 -9.70 -3.65
CA GLY A 111 -28.28 -8.43 -3.63
C GLY A 111 -29.13 -7.20 -3.33
N PHE A 112 -30.47 -7.29 -3.38
CA PHE A 112 -31.32 -6.11 -3.16
C PHE A 112 -31.25 -5.57 -1.73
N GLY A 113 -31.18 -6.47 -0.74
CA GLY A 113 -31.00 -6.10 0.67
C GLY A 113 -29.68 -5.36 0.96
N ALA A 114 -28.64 -5.65 0.16
CA ALA A 114 -27.36 -4.95 0.27
C ALA A 114 -27.43 -3.49 -0.21
N GLY A 115 -28.36 -3.18 -1.12
CA GLY A 115 -28.61 -1.80 -1.55
C GLY A 115 -29.20 -0.94 -0.42
N LEU A 116 -30.13 -1.50 0.37
CA LEU A 116 -30.71 -0.79 1.51
C LEU A 116 -29.69 -0.55 2.62
N THR A 117 -28.86 -1.53 2.94
CA THR A 117 -27.81 -1.38 3.96
C THR A 117 -26.70 -0.44 3.48
N TYR A 118 -26.39 -0.45 2.17
CA TYR A 118 -25.50 0.54 1.56
C TYR A 118 -26.02 1.97 1.72
N LEU A 119 -27.31 2.22 1.48
CA LEU A 119 -27.90 3.55 1.68
C LEU A 119 -27.80 4.02 3.13
N VAL A 120 -28.04 3.14 4.09
CA VAL A 120 -27.87 3.46 5.52
C VAL A 120 -26.42 3.86 5.81
N GLY A 121 -25.44 3.08 5.33
CA GLY A 121 -24.02 3.39 5.49
C GLY A 121 -23.62 4.70 4.80
N LEU A 122 -24.16 4.97 3.60
CA LEU A 122 -23.90 6.21 2.85
C LEU A 122 -24.42 7.44 3.60
N VAL A 123 -25.66 7.38 4.12
CA VAL A 123 -26.24 8.48 4.91
C VAL A 123 -25.44 8.71 6.19
N GLU A 124 -25.03 7.65 6.88
CA GLU A 124 -24.16 7.77 8.06
C GLU A 124 -22.80 8.38 7.71
N GLY A 125 -22.21 8.00 6.57
CA GLY A 125 -20.96 8.58 6.10
C GLY A 125 -21.05 10.08 5.84
N ILE A 126 -22.14 10.52 5.20
CA ILE A 126 -22.42 11.95 5.00
C ILE A 126 -22.62 12.64 6.35
N ILE A 127 -23.37 12.06 7.29
CA ILE A 127 -23.59 12.63 8.63
C ILE A 127 -22.26 12.78 9.39
N TYR A 128 -21.36 11.81 9.29
CA TYR A 128 -20.06 11.88 9.94
C TYR A 128 -19.20 12.99 9.34
N LEU A 129 -19.17 13.14 8.02
CA LEU A 129 -18.39 14.18 7.34
C LEU A 129 -18.98 15.59 7.51
N THR A 130 -20.30 15.70 7.70
CA THR A 130 -21.00 17.00 7.83
C THR A 130 -21.10 17.50 9.27
N LYS A 131 -20.81 16.65 10.27
CA LYS A 131 -20.71 17.07 11.67
C LYS A 131 -19.40 17.82 11.97
N SER A 132 -19.47 18.74 12.93
CA SER A 132 -18.27 19.33 13.53
C SER A 132 -17.47 18.24 14.25
N ASP A 133 -16.15 18.41 14.34
CA ASP A 133 -15.28 17.42 15.00
C ASP A 133 -15.66 17.21 16.47
N GLU A 134 -15.99 18.28 17.18
CA GLU A 134 -16.43 18.24 18.58
C GLU A 134 -17.76 17.51 18.74
N ASP A 135 -18.75 17.81 17.89
CA ASP A 135 -20.04 17.12 17.92
C ASP A 135 -19.89 15.64 17.58
N PHE A 136 -19.03 15.31 16.62
CA PHE A 136 -18.74 13.93 16.25
C PHE A 136 -18.10 13.18 17.41
N TYR A 137 -17.09 13.76 18.04
CA TYR A 137 -16.39 13.19 19.18
C TYR A 137 -17.35 12.92 20.34
N ASN A 138 -18.12 13.94 20.74
CA ASN A 138 -19.07 13.82 21.84
C ASN A 138 -20.20 12.83 21.55
N THR A 139 -20.69 12.78 20.31
CA THR A 139 -21.81 11.89 19.93
C THR A 139 -21.37 10.44 19.73
N TYR A 140 -20.30 10.21 18.97
CA TYR A 140 -19.93 8.89 18.45
C TYR A 140 -18.67 8.28 19.07
N GLN A 141 -17.82 9.06 19.75
CA GLN A 141 -16.68 8.50 20.47
C GLN A 141 -16.97 8.39 21.97
N VAL A 142 -17.48 9.47 22.58
CA VAL A 142 -17.82 9.51 24.02
C VAL A 142 -19.22 8.98 24.29
N GLY A 143 -20.23 9.56 23.63
CA GLY A 143 -21.65 9.22 23.82
C GLY A 143 -22.04 7.86 23.23
N LYS A 144 -21.13 7.22 22.48
CA LYS A 144 -21.30 5.90 21.88
C LYS A 144 -22.65 5.70 21.16
N LYS A 145 -23.13 6.70 20.42
CA LYS A 145 -24.37 6.61 19.66
C LYS A 145 -24.23 5.63 18.48
N PRO A 146 -24.90 4.46 18.52
CA PRO A 146 -24.64 3.37 17.57
C PRO A 146 -25.21 3.60 16.16
N TRP A 147 -26.26 4.42 16.02
CA TRP A 147 -26.95 4.70 14.75
C TRP A 147 -27.33 6.18 14.69
N PHE A 148 -27.30 6.76 13.47
CA PHE A 148 -27.70 8.14 13.11
C PHE A 148 -27.76 9.11 14.29
#